data_AF-A0A401HZY6-F1
#
_entry.id   AF-A0A401HZY6-F1
#
_cell.length_a   1.000
_cell.length_b   1.000
_cell.length_c   1.000
_cell.angle_alpha   90.00
_cell.angle_beta   90.00
_cell.angle_gamma   90.00
#
_symmetry.space_group_name_H-M   'P 1'
#
loop_
_entity.id
_entity.type
_entity.pdbx_description
1 polymer ?
#
loop_
_entity_poly.entity_id
_entity_poly.type
_entity_poly.pdbx_seq_one_letter_code
_entity_poly.pdbx_strand_id
1 'polypeptide(L)'
;MNNDYFERLYTTVGDLLYRVRIYDRDLMNTDEIIAMDETYEKIQVNKWMMGSPQWQERAIEKLENMNYRLVTIMEDLLYTA
;
A
#
# COMPACT_ATOMS: atom_id res chain seq x y z
N MET A 1 14.37 15.20 2.73
CA MET A 1 13.12 14.81 2.03
C MET A 1 12.06 14.59 3.11
N ASN A 2 10.83 15.06 2.88
CA ASN A 2 9.81 15.25 3.91
C ASN A 2 9.34 13.93 4.52
N ASN A 3 9.65 13.73 5.81
CA ASN A 3 9.07 12.66 6.62
C ASN A 3 7.54 12.64 6.51
N ASP A 4 6.94 13.83 6.43
CA ASP A 4 5.50 14.04 6.24
C ASP A 4 4.93 13.40 4.97
N TYR A 5 5.70 13.31 3.87
CA TYR A 5 5.22 12.69 2.64
C TYR A 5 5.11 11.18 2.82
N PHE A 6 6.16 10.55 3.37
CA PHE A 6 6.17 9.13 3.67
C PHE A 6 5.01 8.75 4.61
N GLU A 7 4.82 9.49 5.70
CA GLU A 7 3.75 9.20 6.66
C GLU A 7 2.35 9.29 6.05
N ARG A 8 2.10 10.34 5.24
CA ARG A 8 0.82 10.51 4.54
C ARG A 8 0.56 9.38 3.56
N LEU A 9 1.58 9.04 2.76
CA LEU A 9 1.48 7.99 1.76
C LEU A 9 1.28 6.62 2.43
N TYR A 10 2.07 6.31 3.47
CA TYR A 10 1.95 5.09 4.25
C TYR A 10 0.57 4.93 4.89
N THR A 11 0.02 6.01 5.46
CA THR A 11 -1.35 5.99 6.03
C THR A 11 -2.39 5.77 4.94
N THR A 12 -2.29 6.49 3.82
CA THR A 12 -3.22 6.39 2.69
C THR A 12 -3.25 4.98 2.09
N VAL A 13 -2.08 4.37 1.89
CA VAL A 13 -1.97 3.01 1.37
C VAL A 13 -2.55 2.00 2.35
N GLY A 14 -2.34 2.18 3.65
CA GLY A 14 -2.95 1.31 4.68
C GLY A 14 -4.47 1.35 4.65
N ASP A 15 -5.05 2.55 4.55
CA ASP A 15 -6.50 2.73 4.44
C ASP A 15 -7.08 2.11 3.16
N LEU A 16 -6.37 2.26 2.03
CA LEU A 16 -6.78 1.65 0.76
C LEU A 16 -6.71 0.13 0.80
N LEU A 17 -5.63 -0.45 1.34
CA LEU A 17 -5.50 -1.90 1.53
C LEU A 17 -6.68 -2.45 2.35
N TYR A 18 -6.98 -1.80 3.47
CA TYR A 18 -8.10 -2.20 4.32
C TYR A 18 -9.43 -2.18 3.55
N ARG A 19 -9.69 -1.11 2.78
CA ARG A 19 -10.93 -1.01 2.00
C ARG A 19 -11.00 -2.06 0.90
N VAL A 20 -9.94 -2.24 0.11
CA VAL A 20 -9.92 -3.21 -0.99
C VAL A 20 -10.21 -4.62 -0.47
N ARG A 21 -9.64 -5.02 0.68
CA ARG A 21 -9.97 -6.31 1.32
C ARG A 21 -11.46 -6.49 1.64
N ILE A 22 -12.16 -5.40 1.99
CA ILE A 22 -13.60 -5.45 2.30
C ILE A 22 -14.43 -5.56 1.01
N TYR A 23 -13.97 -4.94 -0.07
CA TYR A 23 -14.70 -4.90 -1.35
C TYR A 23 -14.44 -6.13 -2.23
N ASP A 24 -13.27 -6.79 -2.14
CA ASP A 24 -12.91 -8.00 -2.90
C ASP A 24 -13.66 -9.25 -2.39
N ARG A 25 -15.00 -9.23 -2.43
CA ARG A 25 -15.87 -10.28 -1.88
C ARG A 25 -15.70 -11.63 -2.56
N ASP A 26 -15.42 -11.62 -3.84
CA ASP A 26 -15.23 -12.81 -4.67
C ASP A 26 -13.78 -13.31 -4.64
N LEU A 27 -12.92 -12.69 -3.81
CA LEU A 27 -11.51 -13.06 -3.61
C LEU A 27 -10.69 -13.06 -4.91
N MET A 28 -11.08 -12.25 -5.90
CA MET A 28 -10.46 -12.23 -7.22
C MET A 28 -9.03 -11.67 -7.18
N ASN A 29 -8.72 -10.84 -6.18
CA ASN A 29 -7.44 -10.16 -6.05
C ASN A 29 -6.68 -10.63 -4.79
N THR A 30 -7.10 -11.72 -4.16
CA THR A 30 -6.59 -12.12 -2.83
C THR A 30 -5.08 -12.34 -2.79
N ASP A 31 -4.50 -13.03 -3.76
CA ASP A 31 -3.04 -13.27 -3.79
C ASP A 31 -2.25 -11.96 -3.91
N GLU A 32 -2.75 -11.03 -4.72
CA GLU A 32 -2.13 -9.73 -4.90
C GLU A 32 -2.25 -8.86 -3.64
N ILE A 33 -3.41 -8.87 -2.98
CA ILE A 33 -3.64 -8.15 -1.73
C ILE A 33 -2.72 -8.70 -0.61
N ILE A 34 -2.58 -10.03 -0.50
CA ILE A 34 -1.69 -10.65 0.48
C ILE A 34 -0.23 -10.23 0.24
N ALA A 35 0.23 -10.22 -1.01
CA ALA A 35 1.59 -9.79 -1.34
C ALA A 35 1.83 -8.30 -0.99
N MET A 36 0.82 -7.46 -1.19
CA MET A 36 0.86 -6.05 -0.79
C MET A 36 0.88 -5.89 0.74
N ASP A 37 0.12 -6.70 1.47
CA ASP A 37 0.10 -6.70 2.93
C ASP A 37 1.46 -7.06 3.51
N GLU A 38 2.08 -8.13 3.02
CA GLU A 38 3.42 -8.48 3.44
C GLU A 38 4.43 -7.36 3.16
N THR A 39 4.27 -6.68 2.02
CA THR A 39 5.14 -5.53 1.68
C THR A 39 4.90 -4.37 2.63
N TYR A 40 3.65 -4.06 2.94
CA TYR A 40 3.26 -3.02 3.89
C TYR A 40 3.81 -3.29 5.30
N GLU A 41 3.67 -4.53 5.79
CA GLU A 41 4.20 -4.96 7.07
C GLU A 41 5.72 -4.91 7.11
N LYS A 42 6.41 -5.33 6.04
CA LYS A 42 7.87 -5.21 5.93
C LYS A 42 8.31 -3.73 6.01
N ILE A 43 7.56 -2.80 5.42
CA ILE A 43 7.84 -1.35 5.55
C ILE A 43 7.60 -0.88 6.99
N GLN A 44 6.51 -1.31 7.62
CA GLN A 44 6.19 -0.98 9.01
C GLN A 44 7.28 -1.44 9.99
N VAL A 45 7.71 -2.69 9.88
CA VAL A 45 8.74 -3.29 10.76
C VAL A 45 10.09 -2.61 10.57
N ASN A 46 10.40 -2.13 9.36
CA ASN A 46 11.65 -1.43 9.07
C ASN A 46 11.55 0.10 9.18
N LYS A 47 10.44 0.65 9.66
CA LYS A 47 10.22 2.10 9.76
C LYS A 47 11.27 2.81 10.63
N TRP A 48 11.89 2.11 11.58
CA TRP A 48 13.01 2.62 12.35
C TRP A 48 14.26 2.95 11.50
N MET A 49 14.36 2.41 10.27
CA MET A 49 15.41 2.73 9.30
C MET A 49 15.17 4.05 8.54
N MET A 50 14.18 4.86 8.93
CA MET A 50 13.88 6.18 8.33
C MET A 50 15.08 7.14 8.23
N GLY A 51 16.14 6.93 9.01
CA GLY A 51 17.40 7.67 8.88
C GLY A 51 18.26 7.30 7.66
N SER A 52 17.93 6.22 6.95
CA SER A 52 18.59 5.80 5.70
C SER A 52 17.82 6.37 4.49
N PRO A 53 18.39 7.32 3.74
CA PRO A 53 17.73 7.89 2.55
C PRO A 53 17.39 6.83 1.50
N GLN A 54 18.27 5.84 1.30
CA GLN A 54 18.06 4.78 0.31
C GLN A 54 16.92 3.84 0.70
N TRP A 55 16.78 3.54 2.00
CA TRP A 55 15.64 2.77 2.48
C TRP A 55 14.35 3.56 2.30
N GLN A 56 14.36 4.85 2.66
CA GLN A 56 13.18 5.71 2.57
C GLN A 56 12.71 5.88 1.13
N GLU A 57 13.63 6.11 0.19
CA GLU A 57 13.32 6.23 -1.25
C GLU A 57 12.67 4.95 -1.79
N ARG A 58 13.24 3.78 -1.48
CA ARG A 58 12.66 2.48 -1.88
C ARG A 58 11.30 2.21 -1.23
N ALA A 59 11.13 2.61 0.03
CA ALA A 59 9.85 2.45 0.72
C ALA A 59 8.78 3.34 0.10
N ILE A 60 9.11 4.58 -0.25
CA ILE A 60 8.22 5.50 -0.98
C ILE A 60 7.83 4.91 -2.33
N GLU A 61 8.79 4.48 -3.15
CA GLU A 61 8.53 3.89 -4.47
C GLU A 61 7.57 2.69 -4.38
N LYS A 62 7.77 1.81 -3.39
CA LYS A 62 6.87 0.68 -3.14
C LYS A 62 5.46 1.14 -2.77
N LEU A 63 5.33 2.12 -1.87
CA LEU A 63 4.03 2.64 -1.45
C LEU A 63 3.32 3.37 -2.60
N GLU A 64 4.02 4.09 -3.46
CA GLU A 64 3.45 4.74 -4.65
C GLU A 64 2.89 3.70 -5.64
N ASN A 65 3.65 2.64 -5.91
CA ASN A 65 3.21 1.54 -6.77
C ASN A 65 1.98 0.83 -6.18
N MET A 66 1.99 0.56 -4.87
CA MET A 66 0.84 -0.03 -4.18
C MET A 66 -0.37 0.89 -4.25
N ASN A 67 -0.21 2.19 -3.99
CA ASN A 67 -1.28 3.17 -4.07
C ASN A 67 -1.95 3.16 -5.45
N TYR A 68 -1.15 3.22 -6.52
CA TYR A 68 -1.66 3.15 -7.88
C TYR A 68 -2.48 1.88 -8.12
N ARG A 69 -1.91 0.72 -7.77
CA ARG A 69 -2.56 -0.56 -8.03
C ARG A 69 -3.82 -0.77 -7.20
N LEU A 70 -3.83 -0.35 -5.93
CA LEU A 70 -5.01 -0.43 -5.06
C LEU A 70 -6.14 0.47 -5.54
N VAL A 71 -5.82 1.66 -6.06
CA VAL A 71 -6.83 2.51 -6.71
C VAL A 71 -7.42 1.80 -7.92
N THR A 72 -6.61 1.19 -8.78
CA THR A 72 -7.12 0.42 -9.92
C THR A 72 -8.02 -0.74 -9.50
N ILE A 73 -7.61 -1.54 -8.50
CA ILE A 73 -8.44 -2.63 -7.98
C ILE A 73 -9.76 -2.08 -7.41
N MET A 74 -9.70 -0.97 -6.67
CA MET A 74 -10.89 -0.34 -6.12
C MET A 74 -11.83 0.18 -7.21
N GLU A 75 -11.30 0.78 -8.27
CA GLU A 75 -12.07 1.18 -9.44
C GLU A 75 -12.74 -0.04 -10.08
N ASP A 76 -11.98 -1.10 -10.36
CA ASP A 76 -12.51 -2.34 -10.95
C ASP A 76 -13.65 -2.94 -10.10
N LEU A 77 -13.47 -3.00 -8.77
CA LEU A 77 -14.48 -3.51 -7.84
C LEU A 77 -15.74 -2.62 -7.77
N LEU A 78 -15.60 -1.30 -7.93
CA LEU A 78 -16.73 -0.36 -7.90
C LEU A 78 -17.48 -0.29 -9.24
N TYR A 79 -16.79 -0.49 -10.36
CA TYR A 79 -17.40 -0.51 -11.69
C TYR A 79 -18.04 -1.86 -12.05
N THR A 80 -17.66 -2.95 -11.36
CA THR A 80 -18.23 -4.29 -11.57
C THR A 80 -19.34 -4.67 -10.58
N ALA A 81 -19.57 -3.87 -9.54
CA ALA A 81 -20.66 -4.01 -8.57
C ALA A 81 -21.97 -3.33 -9.03
#